data_AF-A0A8K0K529-F1
#
_entry.id   AF-A0A8K0K529-F1
#
_cell.length_a   1.000
_cell.length_b   1.000
_cell.length_c   1.000
_cell.angle_alpha   90.00
_cell.angle_beta   90.00
_cell.angle_gamma   90.00
#
_symmetry.space_group_name_H-M   'P 1'
#
loop_
_entity.id
_entity.type
_entity.pdbx_description
1 polymer ?
#
loop_
_entity_poly.entity_id
_entity_poly.type
_entity_poly.pdbx_seq_one_letter_code
_entity_poly.pdbx_strand_id
1 'polypeptide(L)'
;MATIDGRPAQYGISLKQLRDLMEHRGREGIAKANELGGVQEICKKLYTSPSEGLSGNAVDIEHRRETFGSNIIPPKPPKTFLQLVWEALQDVTLIILEIAALVSLGLSFYQPADED
;
A
#
# COMPACT_ATOMS: atom_id res chain seq x y z
N MET A 1 5.12 -30.48 -17.39
CA MET A 1 4.96 -29.22 -16.63
C MET A 1 6.01 -28.27 -17.18
N ALA A 2 5.62 -27.22 -17.92
CA ALA A 2 6.57 -26.38 -18.64
C ALA A 2 7.45 -25.60 -17.64
N THR A 3 8.73 -25.96 -17.59
CA THR A 3 9.74 -25.23 -16.84
C THR A 3 10.53 -24.36 -17.81
N ILE A 4 10.54 -23.06 -17.58
CA ILE A 4 11.48 -22.15 -18.26
C ILE A 4 12.60 -21.94 -17.24
N ASP A 5 13.80 -22.47 -17.54
CA ASP A 5 14.97 -22.39 -16.66
C ASP A 5 14.76 -22.88 -15.21
N GLY A 6 14.01 -23.98 -15.03
CA GLY A 6 13.72 -24.54 -13.69
C GLY A 6 12.62 -23.82 -12.91
N ARG A 7 11.87 -22.91 -13.55
CA ARG A 7 10.78 -22.13 -12.94
C ARG A 7 9.41 -22.72 -13.25
N PRO A 8 8.45 -22.73 -12.32
CA PRO A 8 7.05 -22.98 -12.66
C PRO A 8 6.48 -21.76 -13.39
N ALA A 9 5.91 -21.95 -14.60
CA ALA A 9 5.20 -20.87 -15.30
C ALA A 9 3.96 -20.37 -14.53
N GLN A 10 3.44 -21.19 -13.61
CA GLN A 10 2.30 -20.88 -12.78
C GLN A 10 2.36 -21.70 -11.49
N TYR A 11 2.12 -21.05 -10.34
CA TYR A 11 1.95 -21.74 -9.06
C TYR A 11 0.60 -22.47 -9.02
N GLY A 12 0.56 -23.61 -8.34
CA GLY A 12 -0.66 -24.40 -8.16
C GLY A 12 -1.64 -23.83 -7.12
N ILE A 13 -1.33 -22.64 -6.58
CA ILE A 13 -2.12 -21.94 -5.57
C ILE A 13 -2.06 -20.43 -5.82
N SER A 14 -3.18 -19.76 -5.61
CA SER A 14 -3.32 -18.32 -5.81
C SER A 14 -3.11 -17.53 -4.51
N LEU A 15 -2.76 -16.24 -4.66
CA LEU A 15 -2.70 -15.29 -3.54
C LEU A 15 -4.03 -15.23 -2.76
N LYS A 16 -5.16 -15.28 -3.47
CA LYS A 16 -6.49 -15.25 -2.85
C LYS A 16 -6.69 -16.44 -1.90
N GLN A 17 -6.30 -17.65 -2.33
CA GLN A 17 -6.41 -18.85 -1.50
C GLN A 17 -5.46 -18.81 -0.29
N LEU A 18 -4.26 -18.26 -0.46
CA LEU A 18 -3.33 -18.08 0.66
C LEU A 18 -3.86 -17.06 1.68
N ARG A 19 -4.47 -15.97 1.22
CA ARG A 19 -5.09 -14.97 2.10
C ARG A 19 -6.27 -15.56 2.86
N ASP A 20 -7.15 -16.25 2.15
CA ASP A 20 -8.31 -16.95 2.73
C ASP A 20 -7.86 -17.94 3.82
N LEU A 21 -6.80 -18.72 3.57
CA LEU A 21 -6.21 -19.59 4.57
C LEU A 21 -5.71 -18.83 5.82
N MET A 22 -5.07 -17.67 5.63
CA MET A 22 -4.53 -16.84 6.72
C MET A 22 -5.60 -16.12 7.55
N GLU A 23 -6.81 -15.96 7.01
CA GLU A 23 -7.96 -15.40 7.73
C GLU A 23 -8.52 -16.36 8.78
N HIS A 24 -8.34 -17.67 8.59
CA HIS A 24 -8.76 -18.72 9.53
C HIS A 24 -7.65 -19.10 10.53
N ARG A 25 -8.04 -19.48 11.75
CA ARG A 25 -7.10 -19.88 12.82
C ARG A 25 -7.55 -21.16 13.54
N GLY A 26 -6.62 -21.82 14.22
CA GLY A 26 -6.91 -23.02 15.01
C GLY A 26 -7.49 -24.17 14.17
N ARG A 27 -8.63 -24.74 14.62
CA ARG A 27 -9.28 -25.87 13.94
C ARG A 27 -9.77 -25.53 12.53
N GLU A 28 -10.30 -24.32 12.34
CA GLU A 28 -10.78 -23.87 11.02
C GLU A 28 -9.62 -23.72 10.04
N GLY A 29 -8.49 -23.17 10.49
CA GLY A 29 -7.28 -23.07 9.66
C GLY A 29 -6.74 -24.44 9.24
N ILE A 30 -6.78 -25.43 10.14
CA ILE A 30 -6.40 -26.82 9.82
C ILE A 30 -7.36 -27.42 8.79
N ALA A 31 -8.67 -27.24 8.97
CA ALA A 31 -9.67 -27.70 8.00
C ALA A 31 -9.43 -27.06 6.62
N LYS A 32 -9.15 -25.75 6.59
CA LYS A 32 -8.87 -25.02 5.35
C LYS A 32 -7.59 -25.45 4.67
N ALA A 33 -6.53 -25.73 5.43
CA ALA A 33 -5.30 -26.29 4.90
C ALA A 33 -5.54 -27.68 4.28
N ASN A 34 -6.37 -28.52 4.92
CA ASN A 34 -6.72 -29.83 4.41
C ASN A 34 -7.56 -29.76 3.12
N GLU A 35 -8.48 -28.78 2.98
CA GLU A 35 -9.20 -28.52 1.72
C GLU A 35 -8.24 -28.24 0.55
N LEU A 36 -7.09 -27.62 0.83
CA LEU A 36 -6.05 -27.34 -0.18
C LEU A 36 -5.13 -28.54 -0.48
N GLY A 37 -5.35 -29.68 0.17
CA GLY A 37 -4.54 -30.90 0.06
C GLY A 37 -3.54 -31.11 1.20
N GLY A 38 -3.61 -30.30 2.26
CA GLY A 38 -2.71 -30.34 3.40
C GLY A 38 -1.38 -29.61 3.17
N VAL A 39 -0.56 -29.53 4.22
CA VAL A 39 0.68 -28.73 4.23
C VAL A 39 1.66 -29.17 3.13
N GLN A 40 1.82 -30.48 2.92
CA GLN A 40 2.74 -31.03 1.92
C GLN A 40 2.33 -30.64 0.49
N GLU A 41 1.04 -30.71 0.18
CA GLU A 41 0.54 -30.34 -1.14
C GLU A 41 0.61 -28.82 -1.35
N ILE A 42 0.39 -28.02 -0.30
CA ILE A 42 0.62 -26.57 -0.34
C ILE A 42 2.09 -26.26 -0.65
N CYS A 43 3.05 -26.90 0.04
CA CYS A 43 4.47 -26.74 -0.23
C CYS A 43 4.83 -27.09 -1.69
N LYS A 44 4.27 -28.19 -2.20
CA LYS A 44 4.44 -28.62 -3.59
C LYS A 44 3.86 -27.60 -4.58
N LYS A 45 2.65 -27.10 -4.34
CA LYS A 45 2.00 -26.06 -5.17
C LYS A 45 2.75 -24.73 -5.17
N LEU A 46 3.44 -24.41 -4.06
CA LEU A 46 4.32 -23.25 -3.90
C LEU A 46 5.76 -23.48 -4.37
N TYR A 47 6.08 -24.68 -4.86
CA TYR A 47 7.44 -25.08 -5.26
C TYR A 47 8.47 -24.72 -4.17
N THR A 48 8.19 -25.09 -2.92
CA THR A 48 9.09 -24.88 -1.77
C THR A 48 9.34 -26.21 -1.06
N SER A 49 10.54 -26.36 -0.50
CA SER A 49 10.83 -27.47 0.39
C SER A 49 10.15 -27.25 1.76
N PRO A 50 9.48 -28.26 2.35
CA PRO A 50 8.90 -28.15 3.68
C PRO A 50 9.97 -28.12 4.80
N SER A 51 11.18 -28.62 4.53
CA SER A 51 12.29 -28.67 5.49
C SER A 51 13.34 -27.60 5.26
N GLU A 52 13.66 -27.31 3.99
CA GLU A 52 14.75 -26.41 3.60
C GLU A 52 14.24 -25.05 3.09
N GLY A 53 12.94 -24.92 2.81
CA GLY A 53 12.35 -23.69 2.29
C GLY A 53 12.76 -23.41 0.84
N LEU A 54 13.14 -22.15 0.59
CA LEU A 54 13.52 -21.64 -0.73
C LEU A 54 15.03 -21.65 -0.92
N SER A 55 15.47 -21.88 -2.15
CA SER A 55 16.89 -21.91 -2.50
C SER A 55 17.59 -20.54 -2.44
N GLY A 56 16.82 -19.45 -2.32
CA GLY A 56 17.37 -18.08 -2.26
C GLY A 56 17.82 -17.52 -3.61
N ASN A 57 17.51 -18.19 -4.73
CA ASN A 57 17.82 -17.68 -6.06
C ASN A 57 17.07 -16.36 -6.33
N ALA A 58 17.80 -15.28 -6.65
CA ALA A 58 17.24 -13.96 -6.91
C ALA A 58 16.13 -13.97 -7.97
N VAL A 59 16.25 -14.84 -8.99
CA VAL A 59 15.26 -14.96 -10.06
C VAL A 59 13.95 -15.60 -9.58
N ASP A 60 14.03 -16.60 -8.70
CA ASP A 60 12.84 -17.21 -8.08
C ASP A 60 12.17 -16.22 -7.12
N ILE A 61 12.96 -15.48 -6.35
CA ILE A 61 12.43 -14.46 -5.43
C ILE A 61 11.71 -13.35 -6.20
N GLU A 62 12.26 -12.86 -7.32
CA GLU A 62 11.61 -11.83 -8.11
C GLU A 62 10.31 -12.35 -8.75
N HIS A 63 10.31 -13.55 -9.31
CA HIS A 63 9.10 -14.16 -9.89
C HIS A 63 7.99 -14.35 -8.84
N ARG A 64 8.35 -14.72 -7.60
CA ARG A 64 7.42 -14.79 -6.46
C ARG A 64 6.86 -13.42 -6.11
N ARG A 65 7.69 -12.37 -6.14
CA ARG A 65 7.23 -10.99 -5.90
C ARG A 65 6.29 -10.49 -6.99
N GLU A 66 6.52 -10.85 -8.25
CA GLU A 66 5.59 -10.55 -9.35
C GLU A 66 4.26 -11.28 -9.18
N THR A 67 4.29 -12.54 -8.74
CA THR A 67 3.07 -13.38 -8.65
C THR A 67 2.25 -13.13 -7.38
N PHE A 68 2.91 -12.98 -6.23
CA PHE A 68 2.27 -12.85 -4.92
C PHE A 68 2.36 -11.44 -4.33
N GLY A 69 3.01 -10.51 -5.02
CA GLY A 69 3.26 -9.17 -4.50
C GLY A 69 4.35 -9.12 -3.43
N SER A 70 4.64 -7.90 -2.98
CA SER A 70 5.66 -7.66 -1.97
C SER A 70 5.06 -7.67 -0.56
N ASN A 71 5.76 -8.29 0.40
CA ASN A 71 5.41 -8.25 1.82
C ASN A 71 5.87 -6.93 2.48
N ILE A 72 5.47 -5.80 1.90
CA ILE A 72 5.80 -4.46 2.40
C ILE A 72 4.48 -3.73 2.63
N ILE A 73 4.29 -3.22 3.85
CA ILE A 73 3.19 -2.31 4.16
C ILE A 73 3.53 -0.98 3.47
N PRO A 74 2.75 -0.54 2.47
CA PRO A 74 3.06 0.69 1.76
C PRO A 74 3.05 1.85 2.76
N PRO A 75 4.11 2.68 2.81
CA PRO A 75 4.10 3.85 3.65
C PRO A 75 3.00 4.81 3.16
N LYS A 76 2.41 5.56 4.09
CA LYS A 76 1.48 6.63 3.71
C LYS A 76 2.22 7.59 2.78
N PRO A 77 1.68 7.93 1.60
CA PRO A 77 2.33 8.89 0.72
C PRO A 77 2.50 10.21 1.47
N PRO A 78 3.65 10.89 1.33
CA PRO A 78 3.86 12.18 1.97
C PRO A 78 2.85 13.19 1.42
N LYS A 79 2.44 14.13 2.27
CA LYS A 79 1.63 15.27 1.80
C LYS A 79 2.47 16.11 0.84
N THR A 80 1.84 16.57 -0.23
CA THR A 80 2.50 17.50 -1.17
C THR A 80 2.67 18.87 -0.53
N PHE A 81 3.63 19.66 -1.01
CA PHE A 81 3.84 21.04 -0.51
C PHE A 81 2.55 21.88 -0.58
N LEU A 82 1.79 21.79 -1.68
CA LEU A 82 0.53 22.53 -1.83
C LEU A 82 -0.56 22.06 -0.85
N GLN A 83 -0.63 20.77 -0.53
CA GLN A 83 -1.53 20.28 0.51
C GLN A 83 -1.16 20.84 1.88
N LEU A 84 0.13 20.95 2.19
CA LEU A 84 0.60 21.55 3.44
C LEU A 84 0.28 23.05 3.51
N VAL A 85 0.46 23.78 2.41
CA VAL A 85 0.07 25.19 2.32
C VAL A 85 -1.44 25.35 2.48
N TRP A 86 -2.24 24.53 1.80
CA TRP A 86 -3.69 24.56 1.92
C TRP A 86 -4.19 24.25 3.33
N GLU A 87 -3.57 23.28 4.01
CA GLU A 87 -3.85 22.98 5.42
C GLU A 87 -3.48 24.15 6.34
N ALA A 88 -2.33 24.80 6.09
CA ALA A 88 -1.91 25.96 6.88
C ALA A 88 -2.88 27.14 6.73
N LEU A 89 -3.37 27.40 5.51
CA LEU A 89 -4.33 28.49 5.23
C LEU A 89 -5.70 28.30 5.92
N GLN A 90 -6.00 27.11 6.43
CA GLN A 90 -7.24 26.85 7.19
C GLN A 90 -7.13 27.17 8.68
N ASP A 91 -5.97 27.62 9.17
CA ASP A 91 -5.83 28.11 10.54
C ASP A 91 -6.62 29.41 10.73
N VAL A 92 -7.54 29.42 11.71
CA VAL A 92 -8.40 30.57 12.03
C VAL A 92 -7.57 31.84 12.29
N THR A 93 -6.40 31.71 12.90
CA THR A 93 -5.48 32.82 13.16
C THR A 93 -4.96 33.44 11.87
N LEU A 94 -4.52 32.61 10.91
CA LEU A 94 -4.03 33.08 9.61
C LEU A 94 -5.15 33.70 8.77
N ILE A 95 -6.34 33.10 8.78
CA ILE A 95 -7.51 33.66 8.09
C ILE A 95 -7.83 35.08 8.58
N ILE A 96 -7.81 35.31 9.91
CA ILE A 96 -8.05 36.64 10.48
C ILE A 96 -6.98 37.63 10.02
N LEU A 97 -5.70 37.22 9.97
CA LEU A 97 -4.60 38.06 9.52
C LEU A 97 -4.71 38.42 8.03
N GLU A 98 -5.12 37.46 7.19
CA GLU A 98 -5.35 37.71 5.76
C GLU A 98 -6.51 38.68 5.52
N ILE A 99 -7.63 38.51 6.24
CA ILE A 99 -8.77 39.45 6.17
C ILE A 99 -8.32 40.85 6.60
N ALA A 100 -7.59 40.96 7.71
CA ALA A 100 -7.07 42.25 8.18
C ALA A 100 -6.15 42.91 7.13
N ALA A 101 -5.26 42.13 6.51
CA ALA A 101 -4.38 42.61 5.45
C ALA A 101 -5.14 43.09 4.21
N LEU A 102 -6.19 42.36 3.78
CA LEU A 102 -7.05 42.76 2.66
C LEU A 102 -7.81 44.06 2.96
N VAL A 103 -8.34 44.22 4.17
CA VAL A 103 -9.01 45.46 4.60
C VAL A 103 -8.02 46.62 4.63
N SER A 104 -6.83 46.44 5.21
CA SER A 104 -5.77 47.46 5.21
C SER A 104 -5.36 47.88 3.80
N LEU A 105 -5.23 46.92 2.88
CA LEU A 105 -4.91 47.20 1.49
C LEU A 105 -6.05 47.97 0.79
N GLY A 106 -7.30 47.54 0.99
CA GLY A 106 -8.47 48.23 0.42
C GLY A 106 -8.59 49.68 0.90
N LEU A 107 -8.38 49.91 2.20
CA LEU A 107 -8.35 51.26 2.78
C LEU A 107 -7.19 52.10 2.23
N SER A 108 -6.02 51.50 1.96
CA SER A 108 -4.89 52.21 1.35
C SER A 108 -5.18 52.73 -0.05
N PHE A 109 -6.10 52.10 -0.79
CA PHE A 109 -6.55 52.56 -2.11
C PHE A 109 -7.81 53.44 -2.06
N TYR A 110 -8.40 53.63 -0.88
CA TYR A 110 -9.55 54.51 -0.69
C TYR A 110 -9.07 55.97 -0.61
N GLN A 111 -9.29 56.73 -1.68
CA GLN A 111 -9.19 58.19 -1.66
C GLN A 111 -10.57 58.76 -1.34
N PRO A 112 -10.75 59.47 -0.21
CA PRO A 112 -11.97 60.24 0.01
C PRO A 112 -12.06 61.32 -1.06
N ALA A 113 -13.25 61.53 -1.62
CA ALA A 113 -13.49 62.68 -2.49
C ALA A 113 -13.29 63.95 -1.67
N ASP A 114 -12.46 64.86 -2.17
CA ASP A 114 -12.30 66.19 -1.57
C ASP A 114 -13.69 66.85 -1.52
N GLU A 115 -14.20 67.09 -0.32
CA GLU A 115 -15.42 67.88 -0.12
C GLU A 115 -15.07 69.36 -0.35
N ASP A 116 -15.54 69.93 -1.47
CA ASP A 116 -15.52 71.37 -1.78
C ASP A 116 -16.42 72.18 -0.81
#